data_AF-A0A378QXK4-F1
#
_entry.id   AF-A0A378QXK4-F1
#
_cell.length_a   1.000
_cell.length_b   1.000
_cell.length_c   1.000
_cell.angle_alpha   90.00
_cell.angle_beta   90.00
_cell.angle_gamma   90.00
#
_symmetry.space_group_name_H-M   'P 1'
#
loop_
_entity.id
_entity.type
_entity.pdbx_description
1 polymer ?
#
loop_
_entity_poly.entity_id
_entity_poly.type
_entity_poly.pdbx_seq_one_letter_code
_entity_poly.pdbx_strand_id
1 'polypeptide(L)' 'MAYLIDTHIYIWADNEPEKLSLIAKSILDNPNHTIYLSMVTLWELQIKT' A
#
# COMPACT_ATOMS: atom_id res chain seq x y z
N MET A 1 -8.50 13.07 -2.20
CA MET A 1 -8.12 12.41 -3.48
C MET A 1 -8.05 10.91 -3.22
N ALA A 2 -8.44 10.07 -4.18
CA ALA A 2 -8.46 8.62 -4.01
C ALA A 2 -7.24 7.97 -4.69
N TYR A 3 -6.57 7.04 -4.02
CA TYR A 3 -5.44 6.28 -4.55
C TYR A 3 -5.70 4.79 -4.39
N LEU A 4 -5.52 4.03 -5.47
CA LEU A 4 -5.46 2.57 -5.42
C LEU A 4 -4.00 2.18 -5.26
N ILE A 5 -3.66 1.46 -4.18
CA ILE A 5 -2.31 0.99 -3.94
C ILE A 5 -2.17 -0.48 -4.30
N ASP A 6 -1.00 -0.85 -4.80
CA ASP A 6 -0.64 -2.24 -5.07
C ASP A 6 -0.32 -3.01 -3.78
N THR A 7 -0.41 -4.34 -3.87
CA THR A 7 -0.08 -5.28 -2.79
C THR A 7 1.28 -5.03 -2.16
N HIS A 8 2.30 -4.77 -2.97
CA HIS A 8 3.67 -4.57 -2.47
C HIS A 8 3.81 -3.27 -1.65
N ILE A 9 3.05 -2.22 -1.99
CA ILE A 9 3.05 -0.96 -1.21
C ILE A 9 2.42 -1.20 0.16
N TYR A 10 1.33 -1.97 0.23
CA TYR A 10 0.71 -2.34 1.50
C TYR A 10 1.66 -3.17 2.38
N ILE A 11 2.31 -4.19 1.81
CA ILE A 11 3.26 -5.04 2.55
C ILE A 11 4.45 -4.22 3.08
N TRP A 12 5.04 -3.36 2.24
CA TRP A 12 6.16 -2.52 2.64
C TRP A 12 5.76 -1.45 3.65
N ALA A 13 4.57 -0.86 3.55
CA ALA A 13 4.10 0.09 4.55
C ALA A 13 4.06 -0.51 5.96
N ASP A 14 3.70 -1.79 6.07
CA ASP A 14 3.60 -2.51 7.34
C ASP A 14 4.95 -3.07 7.83
N ASN A 15 5.74 -3.67 6.94
CA ASN A 15 6.93 -4.45 7.34
C ASN A 15 8.27 -3.72 7.11
N GLU A 16 8.37 -2.94 6.03
CA GLU A 16 9.64 -2.35 5.56
C GLU A 16 9.40 -0.97 4.94
N PRO A 17 8.92 0.03 5.71
CA PRO A 17 8.53 1.32 5.15
C PRO A 17 9.71 2.05 4.52
N GLU A 18 10.96 1.75 4.87
CA GLU A 18 12.17 2.23 4.20
C GLU A 18 12.24 1.90 2.70
N LYS A 19 11.57 0.83 2.25
CA LYS A 19 11.50 0.46 0.82
C LYS A 19 10.50 1.32 0.04
N LEU A 20 9.59 2.03 0.72
CA LEU A 20 8.65 2.92 0.06
C LEU A 20 9.36 4.16 -0.48
N SER A 21 9.00 4.53 -1.71
CA SER A 21 9.44 5.80 -2.30
C SER A 21 8.91 6.99 -1.49
N LEU A 22 9.61 8.13 -1.56
CA LEU A 22 9.21 9.36 -0.87
C LEU A 22 7.80 9.83 -1.28
N ILE A 23 7.42 9.58 -2.52
CA ILE A 23 6.08 9.92 -3.05
C ILE A 23 5.02 8.99 -2.46
N ALA A 24 5.29 7.68 -2.39
CA ALA A 24 4.35 6.74 -1.78
C ALA A 24 4.12 7.05 -0.30
N LYS A 25 5.19 7.36 0.44
CA LYS A 25 5.10 7.81 1.83
C LYS A 25 4.25 9.07 1.98
N SER A 26 4.53 10.11 1.19
CA SER A 26 3.78 11.37 1.30
C SER A 26 2.31 11.21 0.93
N ILE A 27 1.97 10.27 0.04
CA ILE A 27 0.58 9.94 -0.30
C ILE A 27 -0.10 9.18 0.86
N LEU A 28 0.58 8.22 1.48
CA LEU A 28 0.06 7.39 2.57
C LEU A 28 -0.08 8.17 3.89
N ASP A 29 0.86 9.07 4.19
CA ASP A 29 0.88 9.88 5.43
C ASP A 29 -0.16 11.02 5.40
N ASN A 30 -0.77 11.31 4.25
CA ASN A 30 -1.73 12.38 4.12
C ASN A 30 -3.15 11.90 4.45
N PRO A 31 -3.76 12.34 5.57
CA PRO A 31 -5.10 11.90 5.97
C PRO A 31 -6.22 12.39 5.06
N ASN A 32 -5.97 13.37 4.17
CA ASN A 32 -6.94 13.81 3.15
C ASN A 32 -6.96 12.90 1.91
N HIS A 33 -6.11 11.88 1.87
CA HIS A 33 -6.11 10.86 0.84
C HIS A 33 -6.89 9.63 1.28
N THR A 34 -7.78 9.16 0.42
CA THR A 34 -8.47 7.89 0.62
C THR A 34 -7.66 6.81 -0.08
N ILE A 35 -7.16 5.84 0.70
CA ILE A 35 -6.37 4.73 0.18
C ILE A 35 -7.31 3.53 -0.03
N TYR A 36 -7.32 3.01 -1.25
CA TYR A 36 -8.04 1.80 -1.63
C TYR A 36 -7.04 0.66 -1.82
N LEU A 37 -7.43 -0.52 -1.37
CA LEU A 37 -6.72 -1.77 -1.61
C LEU A 37 -7.60 -2.67 -2.47
N SER A 38 -7.04 -3.29 -3.49
CA SER A 38 -7.78 -4.25 -4.31
C SER A 38 -8.10 -5.50 -3.49
N MET A 39 -9.29 -6.09 -3.67
CA MET A 39 -9.61 -7.38 -3.07
C MET A 39 -8.67 -8.49 -3.56
N VAL A 40 -8.14 -8.37 -4.78
CA VAL A 40 -7.18 -9.32 -5.36
C VAL A 40 -5.88 -9.38 -4.55
N THR A 41 -5.48 -8.26 -3.94
CA THR A 41 -4.31 -8.20 -3.06
C THR A 41 -4.40 -9.20 -1.91
N LEU A 42 -5.59 -9.39 -1.34
CA LEU A 42 -5.79 -10.35 -0.25
C LEU A 42 -5.51 -11.79 -0.71
N TRP A 43 -5.96 -12.14 -1.92
CA TRP A 43 -5.69 -13.44 -2.53
C TRP A 43 -4.20 -13.65 -2.83
N GLU A 44 -3.51 -12.62 -3.34
CA GLU A 44 -2.07 -12.68 -3.61
C GLU A 44 -1.25 -12.92 -2.35
N LEU A 45 -1.63 -12.31 -1.22
CA LEU A 45 -0.99 -12.54 0.08
C LEU A 45 -1.12 -14.01 0.52
N GLN A 46 -2.31 -14.62 0.36
CA GLN A 46 -2.54 -16.00 0.76
C GLN A 46 -1.77 -17.03 -0.08
N ILE A 47 -1.56 -16.76 -1.38
CA ILE A 47 -0.88 -17.71 -2.28
C ILE A 47 0.64 -17.60 -2.18
N LYS A 48 1.17 -16.42 -1.79
CA LYS A 48 2.61 -16.17 -1.65
C LYS A 48 3.14 -16.40 -0.22
N THR A 49 2.33 -16.96 0.68
CA THR A 49 2.77 -17.38 2.02
C THR A 49 3.48 -18.73 1.97
#